data_AF-A0AAW0CJP6-F1
#
_entry.id   AF-A0AAW0CJP6-F1
#
_cell.length_a   1.000
_cell.length_b   1.000
_cell.length_c   1.000
_cell.angle_alpha   90.00
_cell.angle_beta   90.00
_cell.angle_gamma   90.00
#
_symmetry.space_group_name_H-M   'P 1'
#
loop_
_entity.id
_entity.type
_entity.pdbx_description
1 polymer ?
#
loop_
_entity_poly.entity_id
_entity_poly.type
_entity_poly.pdbx_seq_one_letter_code
_entity_poly.pdbx_strand_id
1 'polypeptide(L)'
;MGCVFAYPSCGGPLIPYRAGRIDAVSAGVPGVPEPQQDLESHIASFKRQGFTQTEMIQLVACGHAVGGVSRADFPDIVNERFELFHGAQMYDNTVVTGYLDGSTPNPLVIGNNITKRSDLRIFESDGNVTMQGLTSEGAFDSACARLIERMINTVPQNVALTEVIQPIENKVGKTRLFPSNDTLTLTTSLRLLNPTFNPNRTVTLFWNVNEESTLPLCPTNGCSATPIDSFSIGDRGGFVGGNGFALHGMDATKYQFEASVNASYSVSKYWFEVNENDGISETVVVDGMLSVYPISQDKVLFDPVRSYTTFRDGALVRFITIGVRTELQPTRLYLEAYDLDVPNIRLPVTAIIDVPLNTNIPPTAGYSFYSTEIKSTIVSFDVHAEFGDEKVTEEFVEISEIKTMIFPS
;
A
#
# COMPACT_ATOMS: atom_id res chain seq x y z
N MET A 1 10.34 -3.35 -1.89
CA MET A 1 9.05 -3.46 -1.18
C MET A 1 8.09 -4.43 -1.88
N GLY A 2 7.81 -4.27 -3.19
CA GLY A 2 6.87 -5.17 -3.90
C GLY A 2 7.11 -6.66 -3.70
N CYS A 3 8.36 -7.13 -3.83
CA CYS A 3 8.74 -8.53 -3.57
C CYS A 3 8.37 -9.01 -2.15
N VAL A 4 8.56 -8.17 -1.12
CA VAL A 4 8.24 -8.49 0.28
C VAL A 4 6.74 -8.70 0.49
N PHE A 5 5.90 -7.98 -0.26
CA PHE A 5 4.45 -8.17 -0.22
C PHE A 5 4.00 -9.35 -1.08
N ALA A 6 4.58 -9.50 -2.28
CA ALA A 6 4.15 -10.50 -3.25
C ALA A 6 4.32 -11.94 -2.75
N TYR A 7 5.50 -12.27 -2.18
CA TYR A 7 5.80 -13.64 -1.73
C TYR A 7 4.75 -14.19 -0.75
N PRO A 8 4.53 -13.56 0.42
CA PRO A 8 3.52 -14.05 1.35
C PRO A 8 2.11 -13.99 0.76
N SER A 9 1.76 -12.95 0.00
CA SER A 9 0.45 -12.85 -0.66
C SER A 9 0.14 -14.02 -1.61
N CYS A 10 1.16 -14.67 -2.19
CA CYS A 10 1.01 -15.87 -3.01
C CYS A 10 1.06 -17.18 -2.20
N GLY A 11 1.21 -17.12 -0.87
CA GLY A 11 1.36 -18.29 0.02
C GLY A 11 2.80 -18.61 0.41
N GLY A 12 3.78 -17.85 -0.08
CA GLY A 12 5.20 -18.07 0.21
C GLY A 12 5.68 -17.51 1.54
N PRO A 13 6.98 -17.63 1.85
CA PRO A 13 7.54 -17.19 3.12
C PRO A 13 7.56 -15.67 3.27
N LEU A 14 7.68 -15.21 4.52
CA LEU A 14 8.01 -13.82 4.81
C LEU A 14 9.43 -13.50 4.36
N ILE A 15 9.58 -12.38 3.67
CA ILE A 15 10.89 -11.85 3.28
C ILE A 15 11.21 -10.63 4.17
N PRO A 16 12.26 -10.69 5.01
CA PRO A 16 12.64 -9.55 5.85
C PRO A 16 12.96 -8.30 5.01
N TYR A 17 12.36 -7.16 5.41
CA TYR A 17 12.53 -5.90 4.71
C TYR A 17 13.51 -4.97 5.42
N ARG A 18 14.45 -4.41 4.67
CA ARG A 18 15.36 -3.34 5.11
C ARG A 18 15.24 -2.13 4.19
N ALA A 19 15.15 -0.94 4.78
CA ALA A 19 15.12 0.33 4.03
C ALA A 19 16.53 0.92 3.88
N GLY A 20 16.64 2.09 3.25
CA GLY A 20 17.92 2.81 3.09
C GLY A 20 18.56 2.68 1.70
N ARG A 21 17.88 2.08 0.73
CA ARG A 21 18.33 2.16 -0.68
C ARG A 21 18.30 3.62 -1.13
N ILE A 22 19.29 3.98 -1.94
CA ILE A 22 19.44 5.32 -2.52
C ILE A 22 19.20 5.19 -4.02
N ASP A 23 18.36 6.06 -4.55
CA ASP A 23 18.04 6.07 -5.97
C ASP A 23 19.31 6.32 -6.81
N ALA A 24 19.50 5.48 -7.82
CA ALA A 24 20.63 5.61 -8.72
C ALA A 24 20.44 6.81 -9.65
N VAL A 25 21.50 7.60 -9.84
CA VAL A 25 21.50 8.77 -10.73
C VAL A 25 21.66 8.40 -12.21
N SER A 26 21.94 7.13 -12.51
CA SER A 26 22.13 6.61 -13.86
C SER A 26 21.81 5.11 -13.90
N ALA A 27 21.61 4.59 -15.12
CA ALA A 27 21.45 3.16 -15.32
C ALA A 27 22.67 2.38 -14.83
N GLY A 28 22.42 1.18 -14.30
CA GLY A 28 23.46 0.21 -13.96
C GLY A 28 24.02 -0.50 -15.19
N VAL A 29 25.08 -1.29 -14.98
CA VAL A 29 25.64 -2.14 -16.04
C VAL A 29 24.60 -3.22 -16.41
N PRO A 30 24.26 -3.39 -17.70
CA PRO A 30 23.41 -4.51 -18.13
C PRO A 30 24.03 -5.85 -17.72
N GLY A 31 23.20 -6.80 -17.29
CA GLY A 31 23.73 -8.09 -16.82
C GLY A 31 22.71 -9.09 -16.30
N VAL A 32 21.41 -8.86 -16.54
CA VAL A 32 20.39 -9.86 -16.22
C VAL A 32 20.67 -11.11 -17.06
N PRO A 33 20.75 -12.31 -16.45
CA PRO A 33 21.02 -13.51 -17.21
C PRO A 33 19.88 -13.83 -18.17
N GLU A 34 20.23 -14.20 -19.40
CA GLU A 34 19.28 -14.46 -20.49
C GLU A 34 19.10 -15.98 -20.69
N PRO A 35 17.93 -16.44 -21.16
CA PRO A 35 17.63 -17.87 -21.25
C PRO A 35 18.50 -18.62 -22.28
N GLN A 36 19.06 -17.95 -23.28
CA GLN A 36 19.95 -18.53 -24.28
C GLN A 36 21.43 -18.63 -23.86
N GLN A 37 21.82 -17.98 -22.75
CA GLN A 37 23.22 -17.99 -22.30
C GLN A 37 23.63 -19.39 -21.82
N ASP A 38 24.93 -19.69 -21.93
CA ASP A 38 25.49 -20.93 -21.42
C ASP A 38 25.58 -20.93 -19.88
N LEU A 39 25.78 -22.13 -19.32
CA LEU A 39 25.84 -22.34 -17.88
C LEU A 39 27.00 -21.56 -17.23
N GLU A 40 28.15 -21.46 -17.89
CA GLU A 40 29.30 -20.72 -17.35
C GLU A 40 28.96 -19.22 -17.21
N SER A 41 28.28 -18.65 -18.21
CA SER A 41 27.79 -17.27 -18.18
C SER A 41 26.74 -17.06 -17.08
N HIS A 42 25.83 -18.02 -16.88
CA HIS A 42 24.88 -17.99 -15.76
C HIS A 42 25.60 -17.98 -14.42
N ILE A 43 26.49 -18.95 -14.18
CA ILE A 43 27.29 -19.06 -12.94
C ILE A 43 28.06 -17.77 -12.69
N ALA A 44 28.73 -17.23 -13.72
CA ALA A 44 29.47 -15.98 -13.61
C ALA A 44 28.55 -14.79 -13.24
N SER A 45 27.34 -14.73 -13.79
CA SER A 45 26.40 -13.65 -13.51
C SER A 45 25.87 -13.67 -12.08
N PHE A 46 25.50 -14.85 -11.57
CA PHE A 46 25.08 -15.01 -10.17
C PHE A 46 26.25 -14.79 -9.21
N LYS A 47 27.46 -15.25 -9.55
CA LYS A 47 28.68 -15.02 -8.77
C LYS A 47 29.01 -13.54 -8.63
N ARG A 48 28.83 -12.73 -9.68
CA ARG A 48 29.00 -11.26 -9.60
C ARG A 48 28.08 -10.60 -8.59
N GLN A 49 26.92 -11.21 -8.33
CA GLN A 49 25.94 -10.76 -7.34
C GLN A 49 26.16 -11.38 -5.95
N GLY A 50 27.21 -12.19 -5.78
CA GLY A 50 27.55 -12.82 -4.50
C GLY A 50 26.87 -14.15 -4.23
N PHE A 51 26.36 -14.83 -5.26
CA PHE A 51 25.72 -16.15 -5.14
C PHE A 51 26.62 -17.26 -5.69
N THR A 52 26.67 -18.37 -4.98
CA THR A 52 27.31 -19.62 -5.44
C THR A 52 26.45 -20.34 -6.49
N GLN A 53 26.98 -21.38 -7.14
CA GLN A 53 26.21 -22.19 -8.08
C GLN A 53 25.02 -22.88 -7.40
N THR A 54 25.19 -23.44 -6.20
CA THR A 54 24.10 -24.02 -5.42
C THR A 54 23.02 -22.98 -5.13
N GLU A 55 23.41 -21.76 -4.74
CA GLU A 55 22.45 -20.68 -4.48
C GLU A 55 21.80 -20.15 -5.76
N MET A 56 22.48 -20.20 -6.91
CA MET A 56 21.88 -19.91 -8.22
C MET A 56 20.73 -20.88 -8.52
N ILE A 57 20.95 -22.19 -8.34
CA ILE A 57 19.90 -23.20 -8.54
C ILE A 57 18.71 -22.92 -7.63
N GLN A 58 18.97 -22.71 -6.34
CA GLN A 58 17.93 -22.40 -5.36
C GLN A 58 17.18 -21.10 -5.72
N LEU A 59 17.89 -20.04 -6.10
CA LEU A 59 17.29 -18.73 -6.38
C LEU A 59 16.45 -18.75 -7.67
N VAL A 60 16.87 -19.49 -8.70
CA VAL A 60 16.05 -19.69 -9.91
C VAL A 60 14.78 -20.47 -9.57
N ALA A 61 14.89 -21.57 -8.81
CA ALA A 61 13.72 -22.33 -8.37
C ALA A 61 12.77 -21.46 -7.54
N CYS A 62 13.29 -20.67 -6.59
CA CYS A 62 12.49 -19.76 -5.76
C CYS A 62 11.82 -18.63 -6.56
N GLY A 63 12.50 -18.10 -7.58
CA GLY A 63 11.96 -17.05 -8.45
C GLY A 63 10.88 -17.58 -9.40
N HIS A 64 10.96 -18.86 -9.79
CA HIS A 64 10.00 -19.53 -10.67
C HIS A 64 8.94 -20.34 -9.91
N ALA A 65 8.87 -20.18 -8.59
CA ALA A 65 7.81 -20.70 -7.73
C ALA A 65 6.46 -20.01 -7.95
N VAL A 66 6.43 -18.89 -8.69
CA VAL A 66 5.23 -18.15 -9.06
C VAL A 66 5.45 -17.58 -10.47
N GLY A 67 4.38 -17.55 -11.28
CA GLY A 67 4.40 -16.90 -12.59
C GLY A 67 4.78 -17.82 -13.74
N GLY A 68 5.35 -17.22 -14.78
CA GLY A 68 5.54 -17.88 -16.07
C GLY A 68 6.11 -16.95 -17.13
N VAL A 69 6.12 -17.44 -18.36
CA VAL A 69 6.70 -16.75 -19.51
C VAL A 69 5.59 -16.17 -20.40
N SER A 70 5.70 -14.88 -20.71
CA SER A 70 4.82 -14.15 -21.61
C SER A 70 5.33 -14.21 -23.06
N ARG A 71 4.43 -14.48 -24.02
CA ARG A 71 4.78 -14.52 -25.45
C ARG A 71 5.15 -13.16 -26.02
N ALA A 72 4.62 -12.08 -25.45
CA ALA A 72 4.91 -10.73 -25.92
C ALA A 72 6.41 -10.40 -25.76
N ASP A 73 7.02 -10.93 -24.70
CA ASP A 73 8.42 -10.69 -24.34
C ASP A 73 9.33 -11.80 -24.89
N PHE A 74 8.84 -13.05 -24.90
CA PHE A 74 9.62 -14.23 -25.31
C PHE A 74 8.87 -15.11 -26.32
N PRO A 75 8.65 -14.63 -27.56
CA PRO A 75 7.81 -15.32 -28.56
C PRO A 75 8.36 -16.66 -29.02
N ASP A 76 9.66 -16.91 -28.88
CA ASP A 76 10.29 -18.19 -29.27
C ASP A 76 10.41 -19.19 -28.11
N ILE A 77 9.92 -18.85 -26.91
CA ILE A 77 9.92 -19.75 -25.75
C ILE A 77 8.54 -20.39 -25.59
N VAL A 78 7.47 -19.60 -25.75
CA VAL A 78 6.09 -20.02 -25.50
C VAL A 78 5.20 -19.84 -26.73
N ASN A 79 4.24 -20.75 -26.90
CA ASN A 79 3.26 -20.71 -27.99
C ASN A 79 1.99 -19.96 -27.58
N GLU A 80 1.57 -20.14 -26.33
CA GLU A 80 0.40 -19.47 -25.78
C GLU A 80 0.73 -18.06 -25.30
N ARG A 81 -0.30 -17.24 -25.04
CA ARG A 81 -0.10 -15.87 -24.53
C ARG A 81 0.78 -15.83 -23.28
N PHE A 82 0.61 -16.83 -22.40
CA PHE A 82 1.33 -16.95 -21.14
C PHE A 82 1.39 -18.43 -20.72
N GLU A 83 2.56 -18.94 -20.37
CA GLU A 83 2.75 -20.33 -19.91
C GLU A 83 3.43 -20.34 -18.53
N LEU A 84 2.82 -21.06 -17.58
CA LEU A 84 3.22 -21.09 -16.17
C LEU A 84 4.47 -21.97 -15.94
N PHE A 85 5.30 -21.60 -14.97
CA PHE A 85 6.47 -22.39 -14.61
C PHE A 85 6.11 -23.74 -13.96
N HIS A 86 5.03 -23.80 -13.17
CA HIS A 86 4.61 -25.03 -12.48
C HIS A 86 3.10 -25.27 -12.51
N GLY A 87 2.38 -24.59 -13.41
CA GLY A 87 0.95 -24.84 -13.68
C GLY A 87 -0.04 -24.10 -12.77
N ALA A 88 0.43 -23.39 -11.74
CA ALA A 88 -0.38 -22.54 -10.88
C ALA A 88 0.27 -21.16 -10.66
N GLN A 89 -0.51 -20.20 -10.15
CA GLN A 89 -0.03 -18.87 -9.71
C GLN A 89 0.11 -18.77 -8.18
N MET A 90 -0.17 -19.87 -7.48
CA MET A 90 0.06 -20.01 -6.04
C MET A 90 1.51 -20.40 -5.83
N TYR A 91 2.15 -19.86 -4.80
CA TYR A 91 3.49 -20.28 -4.43
C TYR A 91 3.44 -21.71 -3.85
N ASP A 92 4.25 -22.61 -4.40
CA ASP A 92 4.56 -23.92 -3.84
C ASP A 92 5.91 -24.44 -4.39
N ASN A 93 6.33 -25.63 -3.97
CA ASN A 93 7.57 -26.24 -4.44
C ASN A 93 7.39 -27.16 -5.67
N THR A 94 6.29 -27.01 -6.43
CA THR A 94 6.00 -27.83 -7.63
C THR A 94 6.94 -27.56 -8.79
N VAL A 95 7.56 -26.36 -8.83
CA VAL A 95 8.69 -26.10 -9.73
C VAL A 95 9.85 -27.08 -9.51
N VAL A 96 10.01 -27.60 -8.27
CA VAL A 96 11.02 -28.59 -7.90
C VAL A 96 10.50 -30.01 -8.11
N THR A 97 9.36 -30.37 -7.50
CA THR A 97 8.87 -31.75 -7.54
C THR A 97 8.47 -32.15 -8.96
N GLY A 98 7.79 -31.26 -9.70
CA GLY A 98 7.43 -31.47 -11.10
C GLY A 98 8.64 -31.55 -12.04
N TYR A 99 9.73 -30.84 -11.72
CA TYR A 99 10.98 -30.97 -12.48
C TYR A 99 11.59 -32.36 -12.27
N LEU A 100 11.66 -32.81 -11.02
CA LEU A 100 12.30 -34.08 -10.66
C LEU A 100 11.52 -35.32 -11.12
N ASP A 101 10.18 -35.24 -11.15
CA ASP A 101 9.33 -36.34 -11.62
C ASP A 101 9.02 -36.31 -13.12
N GLY A 102 9.45 -35.25 -13.81
CA GLY A 102 9.28 -35.07 -15.26
C GLY A 102 7.89 -34.59 -15.70
N SER A 103 7.02 -34.19 -14.76
CA SER A 103 5.68 -33.66 -15.05
C SER A 103 5.65 -32.14 -15.28
N THR A 104 6.78 -31.45 -15.10
CA THR A 104 6.84 -29.98 -15.14
C THR A 104 6.30 -29.39 -16.46
N PRO A 105 5.43 -28.37 -16.39
CA PRO A 105 5.03 -27.59 -17.56
C PRO A 105 6.04 -26.48 -17.91
N ASN A 106 7.14 -26.33 -17.16
CA ASN A 106 8.04 -25.20 -17.28
C ASN A 106 8.61 -25.09 -18.71
N PRO A 107 8.29 -24.02 -19.47
CA PRO A 107 8.77 -23.89 -20.85
C PRO A 107 10.29 -23.71 -20.94
N LEU A 108 10.96 -23.26 -19.87
CA LEU A 108 12.42 -23.18 -19.75
C LEU A 108 13.06 -24.54 -19.38
N VAL A 109 12.26 -25.59 -19.17
CA VAL A 109 12.73 -26.97 -19.01
C VAL A 109 12.41 -27.79 -20.25
N ILE A 110 11.14 -27.78 -20.69
CA ILE A 110 10.64 -28.71 -21.72
C ILE A 110 10.46 -28.08 -23.11
N GLY A 111 10.56 -26.75 -23.23
CA GLY A 111 10.25 -26.02 -24.45
C GLY A 111 11.05 -26.46 -25.68
N ASN A 112 10.50 -26.35 -26.88
CA ASN A 112 11.12 -26.89 -28.10
C ASN A 112 12.48 -26.26 -28.44
N ASN A 113 12.71 -25.01 -28.03
CA ASN A 113 13.97 -24.33 -28.24
C ASN A 113 15.00 -24.73 -27.17
N ILE A 114 15.78 -25.77 -27.47
CA ILE A 114 16.77 -26.34 -26.54
C ILE A 114 17.78 -25.29 -26.04
N THR A 115 18.15 -24.33 -26.88
CA THR A 115 19.10 -23.27 -26.48
C THR A 115 18.52 -22.38 -25.37
N LYS A 116 17.20 -22.23 -25.30
CA LYS A 116 16.50 -21.39 -24.31
C LYS A 116 16.02 -22.16 -23.07
N ARG A 117 16.35 -23.46 -22.94
CA ARG A 117 16.04 -24.27 -21.75
C ARG A 117 16.96 -23.95 -20.56
N SER A 118 16.95 -22.70 -20.09
CA SER A 118 17.86 -22.25 -19.02
C SER A 118 17.67 -22.99 -17.71
N ASP A 119 16.41 -23.20 -17.33
CA ASP A 119 16.08 -23.84 -16.06
C ASP A 119 16.55 -25.28 -16.04
N LEU A 120 16.35 -26.03 -17.13
CA LEU A 120 16.89 -27.39 -17.26
C LEU A 120 18.40 -27.41 -17.02
N ARG A 121 19.14 -26.55 -17.73
CA ARG A 121 20.60 -26.49 -17.63
C ARG A 121 21.08 -26.09 -16.23
N ILE A 122 20.38 -25.16 -15.59
CA ILE A 122 20.72 -24.70 -14.24
C ILE A 122 20.40 -25.78 -13.22
N PHE A 123 19.19 -26.34 -13.24
CA PHE A 123 18.73 -27.35 -12.28
C PHE A 123 19.58 -28.63 -12.33
N GLU A 124 20.00 -29.06 -13.53
CA GLU A 124 20.83 -30.26 -13.68
C GLU A 124 22.33 -30.02 -13.44
N SER A 125 22.74 -28.77 -13.25
CA SER A 125 24.17 -28.38 -13.26
C SER A 125 25.01 -28.96 -12.12
N ASP A 126 24.37 -29.46 -11.07
CA ASP A 126 25.02 -30.16 -9.95
C ASP A 126 24.59 -31.63 -9.83
N GLY A 127 24.02 -32.20 -10.90
CA GLY A 127 23.47 -33.55 -10.88
C GLY A 127 22.18 -33.67 -10.06
N ASN A 128 21.37 -32.59 -10.01
CA ASN A 128 20.10 -32.49 -9.28
C ASN A 128 20.21 -32.58 -7.75
N VAL A 129 21.42 -32.49 -7.19
CA VAL A 129 21.64 -32.60 -5.74
C VAL A 129 20.89 -31.48 -5.02
N THR A 130 21.01 -30.23 -5.50
CA THR A 130 20.31 -29.09 -4.91
C THR A 130 18.79 -29.22 -5.05
N MET A 131 18.29 -29.61 -6.23
CA MET A 131 16.85 -29.77 -6.46
C MET A 131 16.24 -30.85 -5.55
N GLN A 132 16.94 -31.98 -5.37
CA GLN A 132 16.49 -33.02 -4.44
C GLN A 132 16.39 -32.50 -2.99
N GLY A 133 17.31 -31.62 -2.58
CA GLY A 133 17.29 -30.96 -1.28
C GLY A 133 16.14 -29.97 -1.05
N LEU A 134 15.40 -29.59 -2.10
CA LEU A 134 14.28 -28.65 -2.06
C LEU A 134 12.89 -29.32 -2.18
N THR A 135 12.84 -30.65 -2.13
CA THR A 135 11.60 -31.43 -2.33
C THR A 135 10.58 -31.30 -1.20
N SER A 136 10.99 -30.88 0.00
CA SER A 136 10.06 -30.55 1.08
C SER A 136 9.74 -29.06 1.10
N GLU A 137 8.47 -28.73 1.37
CA GLU A 137 7.99 -27.35 1.47
C GLU A 137 8.84 -26.53 2.45
N GLY A 138 9.10 -27.06 3.65
CA GLY A 138 9.89 -26.35 4.67
C GLY A 138 11.34 -26.06 4.25
N ALA A 139 11.98 -26.97 3.49
CA ALA A 139 13.33 -26.74 2.98
C ALA A 139 13.34 -25.70 1.86
N PHE A 140 12.34 -25.76 0.97
CA PHE A 140 12.14 -24.80 -0.10
C PHE A 140 11.90 -23.39 0.46
N ASP A 141 10.94 -23.24 1.38
CA ASP A 141 10.60 -21.97 2.01
C ASP A 141 11.78 -21.35 2.74
N SER A 142 12.52 -22.16 3.49
CA SER A 142 13.72 -21.69 4.20
C SER A 142 14.80 -21.21 3.24
N ALA A 143 14.99 -21.89 2.10
CA ALA A 143 15.93 -21.47 1.07
C ALA A 143 15.46 -20.18 0.39
N CYS A 144 14.19 -20.10 0.01
CA CYS A 144 13.61 -18.95 -0.66
C CYS A 144 13.59 -17.70 0.21
N ALA A 145 13.16 -17.80 1.47
CA ALA A 145 13.19 -16.69 2.41
C ALA A 145 14.60 -16.07 2.51
N ARG A 146 15.60 -16.92 2.76
CA ARG A 146 17.00 -16.51 2.94
C ARG A 146 17.60 -15.90 1.67
N LEU A 147 17.39 -16.52 0.52
CA LEU A 147 18.05 -16.09 -0.72
C LEU A 147 17.36 -14.89 -1.36
N ILE A 148 16.04 -14.82 -1.33
CA ILE A 148 15.30 -13.65 -1.81
C ILE A 148 15.59 -12.43 -0.93
N GLU A 149 15.67 -12.60 0.40
CA GLU A 149 16.14 -11.53 1.29
C GLU A 149 17.52 -11.01 0.88
N ARG A 150 18.50 -11.92 0.69
CA ARG A 150 19.85 -11.53 0.27
C ARG A 150 19.87 -10.85 -1.10
N MET A 151 19.09 -11.36 -2.05
CA MET A 151 18.96 -10.79 -3.39
C MET A 151 18.47 -9.35 -3.33
N ILE A 152 17.35 -9.10 -2.64
CA ILE A 152 16.82 -7.73 -2.57
C ILE A 152 17.74 -6.81 -1.77
N ASN A 153 18.46 -7.33 -0.77
CA ASN A 153 19.36 -6.55 0.10
C ASN A 153 20.79 -6.38 -0.45
N THR A 154 21.05 -6.84 -1.68
CA THR A 154 22.32 -6.56 -2.36
C THR A 154 22.37 -5.09 -2.77
N VAL A 155 23.29 -4.32 -2.18
CA VAL A 155 23.46 -2.89 -2.43
C VAL A 155 24.94 -2.53 -2.57
N PRO A 156 25.29 -1.38 -3.19
CA PRO A 156 26.65 -0.87 -3.22
C PRO A 156 27.25 -0.71 -1.82
N GLN A 157 28.58 -0.82 -1.70
CA GLN A 157 29.29 -0.80 -0.41
C GLN A 157 29.06 0.48 0.42
N ASN A 158 28.76 1.61 -0.23
CA ASN A 158 28.50 2.89 0.42
C ASN A 158 27.03 3.06 0.87
N VAL A 159 26.16 2.07 0.64
CA VAL A 159 24.76 2.09 1.06
C VAL A 159 24.61 1.22 2.30
N ALA A 160 24.21 1.85 3.41
CA ALA A 160 23.86 1.14 4.63
C ALA A 160 22.35 0.92 4.68
N LEU A 161 21.93 -0.35 4.72
CA LEU A 161 20.54 -0.70 4.95
C LEU A 161 20.22 -0.64 6.45
N THR A 162 18.96 -0.35 6.77
CA THR A 162 18.47 -0.37 8.15
C THR A 162 18.45 -1.78 8.73
N GLU A 163 18.14 -1.88 10.02
CA GLU A 163 17.65 -3.14 10.56
C GLU A 163 16.36 -3.61 9.88
N VAL A 164 16.00 -4.89 10.08
CA VAL A 164 14.73 -5.43 9.59
C VAL A 164 13.61 -4.58 10.18
N ILE A 165 12.83 -3.98 9.29
CA ILE A 165 11.68 -3.18 9.68
C ILE A 165 10.58 -4.12 10.13
N GLN A 166 10.23 -4.02 11.40
CA GLN A 166 9.08 -4.70 11.95
C GLN A 166 7.80 -3.97 11.55
N PRO A 167 6.70 -4.70 11.29
CA PRO A 167 5.41 -4.06 11.12
C PRO A 167 5.08 -3.21 12.37
N ILE A 168 4.57 -2.01 12.13
CA ILE A 168 4.06 -1.15 13.20
C ILE A 168 2.97 -1.93 13.95
N GLU A 169 2.94 -1.91 15.28
CA GLU A 169 1.93 -2.64 16.07
C GLU A 169 0.55 -1.97 15.98
N ASN A 170 0.51 -0.66 16.25
CA ASN A 170 -0.70 0.15 16.24
C ASN A 170 -0.60 1.18 15.11
N LYS A 171 -1.37 0.97 14.04
CA LYS A 171 -1.34 1.83 12.86
C LYS A 171 -2.62 2.64 12.76
N VAL A 172 -2.48 3.97 12.80
CA VAL A 172 -3.57 4.89 12.51
C VAL A 172 -3.79 4.95 11.00
N GLY A 173 -5.06 4.91 10.59
CA GLY A 173 -5.45 5.08 9.20
C GLY A 173 -5.51 6.55 8.80
N LYS A 174 -5.90 6.79 7.54
CA LYS A 174 -6.13 8.14 7.05
C LYS A 174 -7.24 8.80 7.87
N THR A 175 -6.96 10.00 8.37
CA THR A 175 -7.91 10.80 9.16
C THR A 175 -8.46 11.92 8.29
N ARG A 176 -9.77 12.13 8.32
CA ARG A 176 -10.46 13.21 7.61
C ARG A 176 -11.41 13.95 8.53
N LEU A 177 -11.43 15.26 8.39
CA LEU A 177 -12.42 16.15 8.98
C LEU A 177 -13.16 16.82 7.83
N PHE A 178 -14.49 16.79 7.83
CA PHE A 178 -15.26 17.44 6.76
C PHE A 178 -16.63 17.94 7.26
N PRO A 179 -17.22 18.97 6.62
CA PRO A 179 -18.54 19.47 7.00
C PRO A 179 -19.68 18.47 6.73
N SER A 180 -20.48 18.17 7.74
CA SER A 180 -21.63 17.27 7.64
C SER A 180 -22.81 17.85 8.43
N ASN A 181 -23.85 18.31 7.73
CA ASN A 181 -24.95 19.06 8.33
C ASN A 181 -24.41 20.22 9.20
N ASP A 182 -24.92 20.45 10.40
CA ASP A 182 -24.47 21.56 11.27
C ASP A 182 -23.19 21.24 12.09
N THR A 183 -22.54 20.10 11.83
CA THR A 183 -21.32 19.66 12.53
C THR A 183 -20.20 19.34 11.54
N LEU A 184 -19.03 19.03 12.09
CA LEU A 184 -17.94 18.39 11.36
C LEU A 184 -17.95 16.90 11.67
N THR A 185 -17.64 16.08 10.68
CA THR A 185 -17.44 14.65 10.87
C THR A 185 -15.95 14.36 10.85
N LEU A 186 -15.44 13.79 11.94
CA LEU A 186 -14.09 13.26 12.06
C LEU A 186 -14.15 11.75 11.78
N THR A 187 -13.50 11.30 10.71
CA THR A 187 -13.34 9.88 10.40
C THR A 187 -11.89 9.46 10.51
N THR A 188 -11.65 8.28 11.06
CA THR A 188 -10.32 7.68 11.14
C THR A 188 -10.44 6.18 11.40
N SER A 189 -9.30 5.49 11.53
CA SER A 189 -9.29 4.10 11.97
C SER A 189 -8.02 3.79 12.76
N LEU A 190 -8.10 2.79 13.63
CA LEU A 190 -6.95 2.21 14.30
C LEU A 190 -6.85 0.74 13.91
N ARG A 191 -5.66 0.30 13.50
CA ARG A 191 -5.37 -1.10 13.20
C ARG A 191 -4.36 -1.66 14.20
N LEU A 192 -4.81 -2.65 14.99
CA LEU A 192 -3.96 -3.43 15.89
C LEU A 192 -3.40 -4.62 15.13
N LEU A 193 -2.09 -4.85 15.21
CA LEU A 193 -1.44 -6.05 14.69
C LEU A 193 -1.54 -7.18 15.72
N ASN A 194 -1.91 -8.36 15.27
CA ASN A 194 -1.99 -9.58 16.08
C ASN A 194 -2.64 -9.42 17.45
N PRO A 195 -3.78 -8.69 17.56
CA PRO A 195 -4.39 -8.54 18.85
C PRO A 195 -4.92 -9.90 19.33
N THR A 196 -4.63 -10.27 20.58
CA THR A 196 -5.30 -11.41 21.21
C THR A 196 -6.81 -11.19 21.16
N PHE A 197 -7.57 -12.22 20.79
CA PHE A 197 -9.03 -12.12 20.78
C PHE A 197 -9.52 -11.79 22.20
N ASN A 198 -10.25 -10.69 22.32
CA ASN A 198 -10.81 -10.25 23.58
C ASN A 198 -12.16 -9.55 23.32
N PRO A 199 -13.29 -10.19 23.69
CA PRO A 199 -14.62 -9.61 23.48
C PRO A 199 -14.90 -8.42 24.42
N ASN A 200 -14.12 -8.25 25.49
CA ASN A 200 -14.25 -7.16 26.43
C ASN A 200 -13.34 -5.97 26.11
N ARG A 201 -12.44 -6.08 25.11
CA ARG A 201 -11.55 -4.97 24.72
C ARG A 201 -12.38 -3.75 24.32
N THR A 202 -12.05 -2.60 24.90
CA THR A 202 -12.55 -1.30 24.46
C THR A 202 -11.45 -0.55 23.72
N VAL A 203 -11.80 -0.01 22.55
CA VAL A 203 -10.94 0.91 21.79
C VAL A 203 -11.70 2.22 21.68
N THR A 204 -11.08 3.32 22.10
CA THR A 204 -11.74 4.62 22.16
C THR A 204 -10.91 5.65 21.42
N LEU A 205 -11.54 6.42 20.53
CA LEU A 205 -10.96 7.61 19.93
C LEU A 205 -11.17 8.78 20.90
N PHE A 206 -10.13 9.56 21.14
CA PHE A 206 -10.17 10.78 21.92
C PHE A 206 -9.65 11.96 21.10
N TRP A 207 -10.15 13.16 21.39
CA TRP A 207 -9.65 14.39 20.76
C TRP A 207 -9.81 15.62 21.65
N ASN A 208 -9.00 16.63 21.36
CA ASN A 208 -9.12 17.96 21.93
C ASN A 208 -9.77 18.93 20.94
N VAL A 209 -10.56 19.85 21.48
CA VAL A 209 -11.04 21.03 20.74
C VAL A 209 -9.89 21.98 20.41
N ASN A 210 -10.11 22.90 19.48
CA ASN A 210 -9.15 23.96 19.18
C ASN A 210 -9.05 24.95 20.37
N GLU A 211 -7.82 25.41 20.69
CA GLU A 211 -7.47 26.06 21.97
C GLU A 211 -8.05 27.48 22.17
N GLU A 212 -8.71 28.05 21.15
CA GLU A 212 -9.36 29.36 21.25
C GLU A 212 -10.70 29.35 22.01
N SER A 213 -11.16 28.18 22.48
CA SER A 213 -12.46 28.06 23.14
C SER A 213 -12.38 28.16 24.67
N THR A 214 -13.15 29.09 25.25
CA THR A 214 -13.13 29.43 26.69
C THR A 214 -14.15 28.67 27.55
N LEU A 215 -14.79 27.61 27.03
CA LEU A 215 -15.82 26.83 27.75
C LEU A 215 -15.39 25.37 27.95
N PRO A 216 -15.83 24.68 29.02
CA PRO A 216 -15.56 23.26 29.20
C PRO A 216 -16.42 22.45 28.22
N LEU A 217 -15.91 22.26 27.01
CA LEU A 217 -16.65 21.63 25.90
C LEU A 217 -16.43 20.13 25.79
N CYS A 218 -15.33 19.65 26.37
CA CYS A 218 -15.06 18.23 26.59
C CYS A 218 -14.76 18.02 28.08
N PRO A 219 -14.97 16.81 28.64
CA PRO A 219 -14.40 16.43 29.92
C PRO A 219 -12.89 16.68 29.96
N THR A 220 -12.28 16.79 31.15
CA THR A 220 -10.82 17.01 31.32
C THR A 220 -9.96 15.99 30.55
N ASN A 221 -10.52 14.84 30.22
CA ASN A 221 -9.86 13.75 29.48
C ASN A 221 -10.08 13.82 27.95
N GLY A 222 -10.66 14.90 27.41
CA GLY A 222 -10.98 15.04 25.99
C GLY A 222 -12.39 14.55 25.62
N CYS A 223 -12.83 14.89 24.41
CA CYS A 223 -14.05 14.32 23.84
C CYS A 223 -13.74 12.94 23.27
N SER A 224 -14.73 12.04 23.23
CA SER A 224 -14.49 10.66 22.83
C SER A 224 -15.59 10.02 21.98
N ALA A 225 -15.21 8.98 21.25
CA ALA A 225 -16.10 8.16 20.44
C ALA A 225 -15.66 6.69 20.45
N THR A 226 -16.64 5.79 20.45
CA THR A 226 -16.44 4.36 20.24
C THR A 226 -16.39 4.05 18.74
N PRO A 227 -15.78 2.93 18.32
CA PRO A 227 -15.76 2.54 16.92
C PRO A 227 -17.17 2.27 16.41
N ILE A 228 -17.41 2.63 15.15
CA ILE A 228 -18.66 2.31 14.43
C ILE A 228 -18.63 0.91 13.81
N ASP A 229 -17.44 0.35 13.60
CA ASP A 229 -17.23 -1.00 13.07
C ASP A 229 -15.86 -1.54 13.52
N SER A 230 -15.75 -2.86 13.62
CA SER A 230 -14.47 -3.54 13.83
C SER A 230 -14.44 -4.89 13.13
N PHE A 231 -13.36 -5.19 12.42
CA PHE A 231 -13.22 -6.44 11.66
C PHE A 231 -11.77 -6.89 11.55
N SER A 232 -11.54 -8.20 11.41
CA SER A 232 -10.24 -8.72 10.98
C SER A 232 -10.01 -8.38 9.51
N ILE A 233 -8.83 -7.86 9.20
CA ILE A 233 -8.43 -7.54 7.82
C ILE A 233 -8.34 -8.82 6.97
N GLY A 234 -7.95 -9.95 7.57
CA GLY A 234 -7.91 -11.24 6.88
C GLY A 234 -9.27 -11.69 6.32
N ASP A 235 -10.37 -11.32 6.99
CA ASP A 235 -11.72 -11.77 6.65
C ASP A 235 -12.41 -10.96 5.54
N ARG A 236 -11.96 -9.73 5.24
CA ARG A 236 -12.54 -8.83 4.20
C ARG A 236 -11.74 -8.77 2.89
N GLY A 237 -10.61 -9.48 2.80
CA GLY A 237 -9.81 -9.57 1.58
C GLY A 237 -10.51 -10.45 0.54
N GLY A 238 -11.35 -9.86 -0.32
CA GLY A 238 -12.07 -10.54 -1.40
C GLY A 238 -11.21 -11.09 -2.55
N PHE A 239 -9.96 -11.45 -2.29
CA PHE A 239 -9.14 -12.24 -3.22
C PHE A 239 -8.94 -13.64 -2.64
N VAL A 240 -8.90 -14.63 -3.51
CA VAL A 240 -8.79 -16.05 -3.15
C VAL A 240 -7.54 -16.25 -2.30
N GLY A 241 -7.73 -16.54 -1.01
CA GLY A 241 -6.66 -16.62 0.00
C GLY A 241 -6.48 -15.28 0.72
N GLY A 242 -6.65 -15.26 2.04
CA GLY A 242 -6.56 -14.05 2.88
C GLY A 242 -5.24 -13.27 2.72
N ASN A 243 -5.04 -12.22 3.51
CA ASN A 243 -3.73 -11.58 3.59
C ASN A 243 -2.67 -12.67 3.85
N GLY A 244 -1.80 -12.96 2.89
CA GLY A 244 -0.79 -14.01 3.05
C GLY A 244 0.12 -13.85 4.28
N PHE A 245 0.16 -12.63 4.82
CA PHE A 245 0.74 -12.30 6.13
C PHE A 245 0.05 -13.02 7.31
N ALA A 246 -1.26 -13.23 7.30
CA ALA A 246 -1.96 -13.99 8.35
C ALA A 246 -1.57 -15.47 8.39
N LEU A 247 -1.18 -16.07 7.26
CA LEU A 247 -0.60 -17.43 7.25
C LEU A 247 0.67 -17.52 8.10
N HIS A 248 1.36 -16.38 8.27
CA HIS A 248 2.55 -16.23 9.09
C HIS A 248 2.27 -15.59 10.45
N GLY A 249 1.02 -15.68 10.92
CA GLY A 249 0.62 -15.14 12.22
C GLY A 249 0.74 -13.62 12.29
N MET A 250 0.54 -12.92 11.17
CA MET A 250 0.36 -11.46 11.11
C MET A 250 -1.07 -11.13 10.65
N ASP A 251 -2.03 -11.44 11.51
CA ASP A 251 -3.39 -10.94 11.35
C ASP A 251 -3.53 -9.53 11.95
N ALA A 252 -4.57 -8.80 11.59
CA ALA A 252 -4.80 -7.47 12.12
C ALA A 252 -6.29 -7.16 12.23
N THR A 253 -6.67 -6.53 13.34
CA THR A 253 -8.03 -6.04 13.54
C THR A 253 -8.06 -4.54 13.27
N LYS A 254 -8.99 -4.10 12.43
CA LYS A 254 -9.23 -2.69 12.14
C LYS A 254 -10.49 -2.22 12.86
N TYR A 255 -10.37 -1.11 13.58
CA TYR A 255 -11.45 -0.37 14.22
C TYR A 255 -11.70 0.92 13.44
N GLN A 256 -12.93 1.16 13.00
CA GLN A 256 -13.31 2.35 12.25
C GLN A 256 -14.08 3.32 13.15
N PHE A 257 -13.81 4.61 13.02
CA PHE A 257 -14.41 5.65 13.85
C PHE A 257 -15.05 6.72 12.97
N GLU A 258 -16.20 7.19 13.43
CA GLU A 258 -16.88 8.38 12.93
C GLU A 258 -17.39 9.16 14.14
N ALA A 259 -16.87 10.38 14.34
CA ALA A 259 -17.22 11.23 15.46
C ALA A 259 -17.81 12.55 14.95
N SER A 260 -18.88 13.00 15.61
CA SER A 260 -19.47 14.31 15.36
C SER A 260 -18.76 15.36 16.22
N VAL A 261 -18.21 16.38 15.57
CA VAL A 261 -17.43 17.45 16.15
C VAL A 261 -18.18 18.75 15.92
N ASN A 262 -18.33 19.59 16.94
CA ASN A 262 -18.95 20.89 16.72
C ASN A 262 -18.04 21.78 15.86
N ALA A 263 -18.61 22.36 14.81
CA ALA A 263 -17.86 23.19 13.89
C ALA A 263 -17.30 24.48 14.51
N SER A 264 -17.91 25.00 15.57
CA SER A 264 -17.50 26.27 16.20
C SER A 264 -16.14 26.17 16.88
N TYR A 265 -15.70 24.95 17.25
CA TYR A 265 -14.44 24.73 17.98
C TYR A 265 -13.55 23.65 17.36
N SER A 266 -14.04 22.88 16.38
CA SER A 266 -13.24 21.92 15.60
C SER A 266 -12.43 20.92 16.46
N VAL A 267 -11.41 20.33 15.85
CA VAL A 267 -10.43 19.45 16.50
C VAL A 267 -9.02 19.96 16.22
N SER A 268 -8.17 19.96 17.25
CA SER A 268 -6.74 20.28 17.12
C SER A 268 -5.86 19.03 17.06
N LYS A 269 -6.19 18.02 17.86
CA LYS A 269 -5.40 16.79 18.00
C LYS A 269 -6.25 15.62 18.48
N TYR A 270 -5.85 14.39 18.13
CA TYR A 270 -6.54 13.16 18.52
C TYR A 270 -5.59 11.99 18.84
N TRP A 271 -6.04 11.06 19.67
CA TRP A 271 -5.33 9.82 20.03
C TRP A 271 -6.32 8.68 20.25
N PHE A 272 -5.81 7.47 20.48
CA PHE A 272 -6.64 6.33 20.86
C PHE A 272 -6.20 5.75 22.18
N GLU A 273 -7.13 5.11 22.87
CA GLU A 273 -6.84 4.26 24.02
C GLU A 273 -7.38 2.86 23.75
N VAL A 274 -6.56 1.85 24.02
CA VAL A 274 -6.92 0.43 23.97
C VAL A 274 -6.87 -0.11 25.39
N ASN A 275 -8.01 -0.54 25.91
CA ASN A 275 -8.12 -1.15 27.22
C ASN A 275 -8.64 -2.59 27.06
N GLU A 276 -7.86 -3.56 27.53
CA GLU A 276 -8.24 -4.98 27.48
C GLU A 276 -9.35 -5.33 28.49
N ASN A 277 -9.61 -4.49 29.48
CA ASN A 277 -10.60 -4.72 30.55
C ASN A 277 -10.44 -6.08 31.24
N ASP A 278 -9.20 -6.57 31.32
CA ASP A 278 -8.82 -7.82 31.99
C ASP A 278 -8.39 -7.61 33.46
N GLY A 279 -8.29 -6.35 33.90
CA GLY A 279 -7.85 -5.95 35.23
C GLY A 279 -6.35 -6.12 35.49
N ILE A 280 -5.56 -6.47 34.46
CA ILE A 280 -4.12 -6.75 34.56
C ILE A 280 -3.33 -5.85 33.60
N SER A 281 -3.77 -5.76 32.35
CA SER A 281 -3.10 -5.01 31.30
C SER A 281 -3.32 -3.51 31.48
N GLU A 282 -2.25 -2.73 31.34
CA GLU A 282 -2.35 -1.27 31.30
C GLU A 282 -3.08 -0.80 30.03
N THR A 283 -3.75 0.35 30.11
CA THR A 283 -4.37 0.97 28.93
C THR A 283 -3.26 1.47 28.00
N VAL A 284 -3.26 0.99 26.76
CA VAL A 284 -2.31 1.42 25.74
C VAL A 284 -2.82 2.71 25.12
N VAL A 285 -2.03 3.77 25.25
CA VAL A 285 -2.26 5.05 24.56
C VAL A 285 -1.55 5.00 23.21
N VAL A 286 -2.32 5.17 22.13
CA VAL A 286 -1.79 5.27 20.76
C VAL A 286 -1.85 6.72 20.33
N ASP A 287 -0.73 7.41 20.51
CA ASP A 287 -0.46 8.75 19.99
C ASP A 287 0.66 8.70 18.94
N GLY A 288 1.07 9.83 18.37
CA GLY A 288 2.13 9.93 17.37
C GLY A 288 3.54 9.72 17.93
N MET A 289 3.71 8.90 18.98
CA MET A 289 4.92 8.60 19.76
C MET A 289 5.50 9.79 20.54
N LEU A 290 5.72 10.93 19.88
CA LEU A 290 6.29 12.14 20.49
C LEU A 290 5.21 13.18 20.85
N SER A 291 4.04 13.08 20.23
CA SER A 291 2.86 13.91 20.53
C SER A 291 1.59 13.28 19.94
N VAL A 292 0.44 13.69 20.47
CA VAL A 292 -0.90 13.42 19.89
C VAL A 292 -0.94 13.77 18.39
N TYR A 293 -1.73 13.04 17.59
CA TYR A 293 -1.83 13.27 16.14
C TYR A 293 -2.48 14.63 15.86
N PRO A 294 -1.81 15.56 15.14
CA PRO A 294 -2.38 16.86 14.84
C PRO A 294 -3.46 16.75 13.76
N ILE A 295 -4.44 17.66 13.82
CA ILE A 295 -5.31 17.98 12.69
C ILE A 295 -4.94 19.38 12.24
N SER A 296 -4.08 19.43 11.21
CA SER A 296 -3.49 20.68 10.71
C SER A 296 -4.48 21.57 9.94
N GLN A 297 -5.67 21.06 9.63
CA GLN A 297 -6.64 21.71 8.75
C GLN A 297 -8.00 21.79 9.44
N ASP A 298 -8.36 22.98 9.93
CA ASP A 298 -9.75 23.37 10.16
C ASP A 298 -10.14 24.63 9.36
N LYS A 299 -9.23 25.13 8.51
CA LYS A 299 -9.45 26.27 7.62
C LYS A 299 -9.98 25.85 6.25
N VAL A 300 -9.43 24.76 5.71
CA VAL A 300 -9.68 24.23 4.36
C VAL A 300 -9.83 22.71 4.48
N LEU A 301 -10.96 22.18 4.04
CA LEU A 301 -11.31 20.75 4.17
C LEU A 301 -11.82 20.20 2.84
N PHE A 302 -11.25 19.09 2.38
CA PHE A 302 -11.88 18.28 1.34
C PHE A 302 -13.21 17.71 1.84
N ASP A 303 -14.26 17.86 1.05
CA ASP A 303 -15.60 17.36 1.36
C ASP A 303 -15.95 16.12 0.51
N PRO A 304 -15.73 14.91 1.02
CA PRO A 304 -16.04 13.68 0.29
C PRO A 304 -17.54 13.43 0.14
N VAL A 305 -18.39 14.05 0.97
CA VAL A 305 -19.85 13.84 0.96
C VAL A 305 -20.50 14.61 -0.17
N ARG A 306 -20.06 15.86 -0.39
CA ARG A 306 -20.56 16.71 -1.48
C ARG A 306 -19.80 16.50 -2.80
N SER A 307 -18.61 15.91 -2.74
CA SER A 307 -17.91 15.47 -3.94
C SER A 307 -18.58 14.24 -4.55
N TYR A 308 -18.59 14.12 -5.88
CA TYR A 308 -19.20 12.99 -6.56
C TYR A 308 -18.56 12.69 -7.91
N THR A 309 -18.74 11.45 -8.37
CA THR A 309 -18.36 10.98 -9.70
C THR A 309 -19.61 10.82 -10.56
N THR A 310 -19.54 11.24 -11.83
CA THR A 310 -20.61 11.05 -12.82
C THR A 310 -20.04 10.65 -14.18
N PHE A 311 -20.91 10.23 -15.09
CA PHE A 311 -20.56 9.94 -16.48
C PHE A 311 -21.12 11.03 -17.38
N ARG A 312 -20.27 11.65 -18.20
CA ARG A 312 -20.66 12.66 -19.19
C ARG A 312 -19.89 12.41 -20.48
N ASP A 313 -20.59 12.35 -21.60
CA ASP A 313 -20.01 12.16 -22.94
C ASP A 313 -19.07 10.95 -23.06
N GLY A 314 -19.41 9.84 -22.38
CA GLY A 314 -18.61 8.61 -22.41
C GLY A 314 -17.35 8.64 -21.53
N ALA A 315 -17.14 9.68 -20.73
CA ALA A 315 -16.02 9.81 -19.81
C ALA A 315 -16.47 9.92 -18.35
N LEU A 316 -15.60 9.45 -17.45
CA LEU A 316 -15.73 9.71 -16.02
C LEU A 316 -15.38 11.18 -15.73
N VAL A 317 -16.28 11.86 -15.04
CA VAL A 317 -16.14 13.24 -14.61
C VAL A 317 -16.32 13.31 -13.10
N ARG A 318 -15.43 14.05 -12.42
CA ARG A 318 -15.46 14.16 -10.96
C ARG A 318 -15.66 15.61 -10.56
N PHE A 319 -16.60 15.81 -9.64
CA PHE A 319 -16.86 17.10 -9.01
C PHE A 319 -16.22 17.08 -7.63
N ILE A 320 -15.21 17.92 -7.46
CA ILE A 320 -14.46 18.06 -6.21
C ILE A 320 -15.02 19.25 -5.47
N THR A 321 -15.41 19.05 -4.21
CA THR A 321 -15.90 20.10 -3.32
C THR A 321 -14.93 20.30 -2.17
N ILE A 322 -14.55 21.55 -1.92
CA ILE A 322 -13.68 21.99 -0.83
C ILE A 322 -14.47 22.96 0.04
N GLY A 323 -14.53 22.70 1.34
CA GLY A 323 -15.03 23.63 2.33
C GLY A 323 -13.92 24.55 2.81
N VAL A 324 -14.16 25.85 2.82
CA VAL A 324 -13.28 26.86 3.45
C VAL A 324 -14.08 27.57 4.55
N ARG A 325 -13.48 27.79 5.72
CA ARG A 325 -14.10 28.56 6.82
C ARG A 325 -14.69 29.86 6.28
N THR A 326 -15.95 30.16 6.62
CA THR A 326 -16.72 31.24 6.00
C THR A 326 -16.15 32.62 6.31
N GLU A 327 -15.54 32.76 7.49
CA GLU A 327 -14.82 33.95 7.90
C GLU A 327 -13.51 34.17 7.13
N LEU A 328 -13.01 33.15 6.44
CA LEU A 328 -11.82 33.23 5.60
C LEU A 328 -12.21 33.40 4.13
N GLN A 329 -11.51 34.30 3.45
CA GLN A 329 -11.67 34.53 2.01
C GLN A 329 -10.32 34.27 1.32
N PRO A 330 -10.13 33.08 0.73
CA PRO A 330 -8.89 32.80 0.04
C PRO A 330 -8.78 33.69 -1.20
N THR A 331 -7.60 34.27 -1.43
CA THR A 331 -7.27 34.99 -2.66
C THR A 331 -7.20 34.03 -3.84
N ARG A 332 -6.82 32.79 -3.59
CA ARG A 332 -6.82 31.70 -4.55
C ARG A 332 -7.03 30.36 -3.86
N LEU A 333 -7.83 29.50 -4.47
CA LEU A 333 -7.98 28.11 -4.09
C LEU A 333 -7.75 27.25 -5.35
N TYR A 334 -6.86 26.28 -5.28
CA TYR A 334 -6.51 25.45 -6.43
C TYR A 334 -6.10 24.04 -6.00
N LEU A 335 -6.21 23.09 -6.94
CA LEU A 335 -5.75 21.72 -6.80
C LEU A 335 -4.45 21.53 -7.55
N GLU A 336 -3.50 20.83 -6.95
CA GLU A 336 -2.33 20.26 -7.63
C GLU A 336 -2.59 18.77 -7.84
N ALA A 337 -2.89 18.37 -9.08
CA ALA A 337 -3.41 17.05 -9.39
C ALA A 337 -2.33 16.13 -9.95
N TYR A 338 -2.38 14.85 -9.54
CA TYR A 338 -1.43 13.82 -9.88
C TYR A 338 -2.09 12.71 -10.72
N ASP A 339 -1.48 12.40 -11.86
CA ASP A 339 -1.94 11.40 -12.82
C ASP A 339 -0.82 10.36 -13.04
N LEU A 340 -1.19 9.08 -13.00
CA LEU A 340 -0.25 7.97 -13.21
C LEU A 340 -0.26 7.45 -14.64
N ASP A 341 -1.19 7.90 -15.48
CA ASP A 341 -1.51 7.22 -16.75
C ASP A 341 -1.07 8.01 -18.01
N VAL A 342 -0.19 9.01 -17.86
CA VAL A 342 0.32 9.77 -19.01
C VAL A 342 1.62 9.15 -19.54
N PRO A 343 1.61 8.46 -20.70
CA PRO A 343 2.84 7.94 -21.28
C PRO A 343 3.79 9.10 -21.61
N ASN A 344 5.02 9.03 -21.06
CA ASN A 344 6.17 9.93 -21.26
C ASN A 344 6.38 11.13 -20.31
N ILE A 345 5.71 11.24 -19.15
CA ILE A 345 6.02 12.32 -18.20
C ILE A 345 6.98 11.83 -17.08
N ARG A 346 8.03 12.62 -16.81
CA ARG A 346 9.07 12.38 -15.78
C ARG A 346 8.71 12.90 -14.38
N LEU A 347 7.52 13.45 -14.17
CA LEU A 347 7.06 14.02 -12.90
C LEU A 347 5.57 13.72 -12.69
N PRO A 348 5.13 13.46 -11.46
CA PRO A 348 3.74 13.04 -11.18
C PRO A 348 2.73 14.19 -11.15
N VAL A 349 3.14 15.47 -11.23
CA VAL A 349 2.20 16.62 -11.27
C VAL A 349 1.72 16.86 -12.69
N THR A 350 0.42 16.75 -12.91
CA THR A 350 -0.17 16.75 -14.26
C THR A 350 -1.04 17.97 -14.53
N ALA A 351 -1.60 18.64 -13.50
CA ALA A 351 -2.38 19.85 -13.69
C ALA A 351 -2.49 20.71 -12.42
N ILE A 352 -2.59 22.03 -12.61
CA ILE A 352 -3.04 22.99 -11.59
C ILE A 352 -4.45 23.44 -11.98
N ILE A 353 -5.42 23.25 -11.08
CA ILE A 353 -6.85 23.49 -11.38
C ILE A 353 -7.42 24.45 -10.35
N ASP A 354 -7.83 25.65 -10.77
CA ASP A 354 -8.49 26.59 -9.85
C ASP A 354 -9.87 26.06 -9.42
N VAL A 355 -10.21 26.32 -8.16
CA VAL A 355 -11.45 25.89 -7.51
C VAL A 355 -12.24 27.15 -7.12
N PRO A 356 -13.14 27.64 -7.98
CA PRO A 356 -13.93 28.84 -7.68
C PRO A 356 -15.01 28.59 -6.64
N LEU A 357 -15.48 29.67 -6.00
CA LEU A 357 -16.60 29.64 -5.07
C LEU A 357 -17.86 29.12 -5.78
N ASN A 358 -18.56 28.17 -5.16
CA ASN A 358 -19.80 27.62 -5.69
C ASN A 358 -20.99 28.07 -4.84
N THR A 359 -21.67 29.12 -5.30
CA THR A 359 -22.85 29.69 -4.61
C THR A 359 -24.09 28.80 -4.66
N ASN A 360 -24.08 27.71 -5.44
CA ASN A 360 -25.19 26.74 -5.46
C ASN A 360 -25.15 25.79 -4.25
N ILE A 361 -24.01 25.70 -3.56
CA ILE A 361 -23.87 24.92 -2.34
C ILE A 361 -23.96 25.90 -1.17
N PRO A 362 -25.04 25.87 -0.37
CA PRO A 362 -25.21 26.82 0.73
C PRO A 362 -24.14 26.60 1.80
N PRO A 363 -23.62 27.67 2.43
CA PRO A 363 -22.72 27.54 3.56
C PRO A 363 -23.32 26.68 4.67
N THR A 364 -22.52 25.81 5.25
CA THR A 364 -22.97 24.78 6.21
C THR A 364 -21.86 24.51 7.22
N ALA A 365 -22.19 24.29 8.49
CA ALA A 365 -21.21 24.08 9.57
C ALA A 365 -20.12 25.18 9.65
N GLY A 366 -20.42 26.42 9.25
CA GLY A 366 -19.41 27.50 9.22
C GLY A 366 -18.45 27.45 8.03
N TYR A 367 -18.68 26.62 7.01
CA TYR A 367 -17.87 26.56 5.79
C TYR A 367 -18.64 27.05 4.58
N SER A 368 -17.96 27.81 3.72
CA SER A 368 -18.37 28.15 2.37
C SER A 368 -17.71 27.18 1.38
N PHE A 369 -18.42 26.80 0.33
CA PHE A 369 -18.01 25.71 -0.54
C PHE A 369 -17.51 26.20 -1.89
N TYR A 370 -16.39 25.64 -2.29
CA TYR A 370 -15.74 25.85 -3.57
C TYR A 370 -15.78 24.52 -4.31
N SER A 371 -15.94 24.56 -5.63
CA SER A 371 -15.95 23.31 -6.38
C SER A 371 -15.39 23.47 -7.78
N THR A 372 -14.77 22.41 -8.27
CA THR A 372 -14.28 22.33 -9.64
C THR A 372 -14.60 20.98 -10.27
N GLU A 373 -14.56 20.94 -11.59
CA GLU A 373 -14.70 19.72 -12.37
C GLU A 373 -13.32 19.22 -12.77
N ILE A 374 -13.04 17.95 -12.49
CA ILE A 374 -11.87 17.25 -12.97
C ILE A 374 -12.30 16.24 -14.03
N LYS A 375 -11.69 16.39 -15.21
CA LYS A 375 -11.69 15.38 -16.29
C LYS A 375 -10.32 14.67 -16.23
N SER A 376 -10.26 13.38 -16.54
CA SER A 376 -9.04 12.52 -16.63
C SER A 376 -8.93 11.44 -15.55
N THR A 377 -7.89 10.61 -15.71
CA THR A 377 -7.38 9.50 -14.89
C THR A 377 -6.65 9.95 -13.62
N ILE A 378 -6.84 11.19 -13.17
CA ILE A 378 -6.26 11.70 -11.92
C ILE A 378 -6.55 10.70 -10.80
N VAL A 379 -5.51 10.37 -10.04
CA VAL A 379 -5.58 9.39 -8.94
C VAL A 379 -5.59 10.06 -7.58
N SER A 380 -4.91 11.20 -7.46
CA SER A 380 -4.82 11.99 -6.24
C SER A 380 -4.59 13.46 -6.54
N PHE A 381 -4.82 14.32 -5.56
CA PHE A 381 -4.54 15.76 -5.63
C PHE A 381 -4.23 16.33 -4.26
N ASP A 382 -3.49 17.44 -4.24
CA ASP A 382 -3.34 18.32 -3.09
C ASP A 382 -4.28 19.51 -3.26
N VAL A 383 -4.77 20.06 -2.15
CA VAL A 383 -5.61 21.25 -2.10
C VAL A 383 -4.79 22.38 -1.52
N HIS A 384 -4.72 23.52 -2.22
CA HIS A 384 -4.00 24.70 -1.76
C HIS A 384 -4.93 25.91 -1.67
N ALA A 385 -4.90 26.60 -0.54
CA ALA A 385 -5.57 27.88 -0.34
C ALA A 385 -4.56 28.96 0.05
N GLU A 386 -4.66 30.12 -0.59
CA GLU A 386 -3.84 31.29 -0.31
C GLU A 386 -4.69 32.35 0.42
N PHE A 387 -4.20 32.87 1.54
CA PHE A 387 -4.82 33.91 2.35
C PHE A 387 -3.83 35.08 2.53
N GLY A 388 -3.52 35.78 1.44
CA GLY A 388 -2.46 36.80 1.44
C GLY A 388 -1.08 36.15 1.55
N ASP A 389 -0.37 36.36 2.67
CA ASP A 389 0.97 35.80 2.91
C ASP A 389 0.93 34.36 3.48
N GLU A 390 -0.24 33.86 3.90
CA GLU A 390 -0.41 32.50 4.41
C GLU A 390 -0.85 31.55 3.28
N LYS A 391 -0.19 30.39 3.16
CA LYS A 391 -0.63 29.28 2.31
C LYS A 391 -0.94 28.06 3.15
N VAL A 392 -2.17 27.55 3.03
CA VAL A 392 -2.63 26.31 3.67
C VAL A 392 -2.69 25.21 2.62
N THR A 393 -2.21 24.02 2.97
CA THR A 393 -2.26 22.86 2.07
C THR A 393 -2.91 21.67 2.78
N GLU A 394 -3.86 21.02 2.10
CA GLU A 394 -4.29 19.65 2.39
C GLU A 394 -3.66 18.69 1.40
N GLU A 395 -2.77 17.84 1.90
CA GLU A 395 -1.98 16.93 1.08
C GLU A 395 -2.70 15.59 0.87
N PHE A 396 -2.47 15.03 -0.31
CA PHE A 396 -2.76 13.65 -0.68
C PHE A 396 -4.22 13.24 -0.47
N VAL A 397 -5.14 13.89 -1.19
CA VAL A 397 -6.52 13.43 -1.34
C VAL A 397 -6.58 12.42 -2.47
N GLU A 398 -7.05 11.21 -2.17
CA GLU A 398 -7.23 10.16 -3.18
C GLU A 398 -8.63 10.27 -3.77
N ILE A 399 -8.74 10.12 -5.08
CA ILE A 399 -10.04 10.19 -5.76
C ILE A 399 -10.99 9.07 -5.32
N SER A 400 -10.46 7.94 -4.84
CA SER A 400 -11.24 6.83 -4.27
C SER A 400 -11.99 7.21 -2.99
N GLU A 401 -11.66 8.33 -2.37
CA GLU A 401 -12.39 8.87 -1.22
C GLU A 401 -13.77 9.43 -1.61
N ILE A 402 -13.99 9.70 -2.91
CA ILE A 402 -15.29 10.10 -3.46
C ILE A 402 -16.14 8.84 -3.65
N LYS A 403 -16.98 8.55 -2.66
CA LYS A 403 -17.84 7.34 -2.67
C LYS A 403 -19.14 7.53 -3.44
N THR A 404 -19.55 8.77 -3.68
CA THR A 404 -20.82 9.10 -4.33
C THR A 404 -20.70 8.98 -5.84
N MET A 405 -21.53 8.13 -6.46
CA MET A 405 -21.68 8.02 -7.91
C MET A 405 -23.08 8.45 -8.32
N ILE A 406 -23.16 9.42 -9.24
CA ILE A 406 -24.41 9.95 -9.77
C ILE A 406 -24.49 9.60 -11.26
N PHE A 407 -25.53 8.86 -11.65
CA PHE A 407 -25.80 8.56 -13.05
C PHE A 407 -26.69 9.66 -13.63
N PRO A 408 -26.37 10.21 -14.81
CA PRO A 408 -27.29 11.11 -15.50
C PRO A 408 -28.60 10.39 -15.79
N SER A 409 -29.71 11.08 -15.55
CA SER A 409 -31.08 10.61 -15.83
C SER A 409 -31.38 10.53 -17.31
#